data_AF-A0A548QSH7-F1
#
_entry.id   AF-A0A548QSH7-F1
#
_cell.length_a   1.000
_cell.length_b   1.000
_cell.length_c   1.000
_cell.angle_alpha   90.00
_cell.angle_beta   90.00
_cell.angle_gamma   90.00
#
_symmetry.space_group_name_H-M   'P 1'
#
loop_
_entity.id
_entity.type
_entity.pdbx_description
1 polymer ?
#
loop_
_entity_poly.entity_id
_entity_poly.type
_entity_poly.pdbx_seq_one_letter_code
_entity_poly.pdbx_strand_id
1 'polypeptide(L)'
;SDYYYSFKEKGFFYKPDTESGDCPTDLIPLTDEHYHELMQGHVDGKYIEHRKGGPVLVEHREYTPEELVAQAESRKAELLAEAESVIAPLARAVKLKMATD
;
A
#
# COMPACT_ATOMS: atom_id res chain seq x y z
N SER A 1 15.02 25.18 5.53
CA SER A 1 14.27 24.16 4.80
C SER A 1 12.99 24.75 4.29
N ASP A 2 12.86 24.85 2.97
CA ASP A 2 11.64 25.33 2.31
C ASP A 2 10.61 24.20 2.12
N TYR A 3 11.04 22.93 2.24
CA TYR A 3 10.20 21.75 2.08
C TYR A 3 9.97 21.02 3.40
N TYR A 4 8.76 20.50 3.56
CA TYR A 4 8.32 19.73 4.72
C TYR A 4 7.55 18.50 4.26
N TYR A 5 7.49 17.49 5.11
CA TYR A 5 6.78 16.25 4.88
C TYR A 5 5.81 15.95 6.01
N SER A 6 4.60 15.50 5.68
CA SER A 6 3.64 14.95 6.65
C SER A 6 3.42 13.47 6.35
N PHE A 7 3.55 12.63 7.38
CA PHE A 7 3.21 11.21 7.29
C PHE A 7 1.69 11.01 7.31
N LYS A 8 0.98 11.83 8.07
CA LYS A 8 -0.48 11.81 8.18
C LYS A 8 -1.15 12.09 6.84
N GLU A 9 -0.72 13.15 6.17
CA GLU A 9 -1.23 13.53 4.84
C GLU A 9 -0.53 12.76 3.71
N LYS A 10 0.54 12.02 4.03
CA LYS A 10 1.40 11.34 3.05
C LYS A 10 1.83 12.29 1.92
N GLY A 11 2.29 13.47 2.28
CA GLY A 11 2.46 14.57 1.33
C GLY A 11 3.65 15.49 1.65
N PHE A 12 4.04 16.26 0.64
CA PHE A 12 5.08 17.28 0.71
C PHE A 12 4.46 18.67 0.70
N PHE A 13 5.04 19.58 1.48
CA PHE A 13 4.55 20.94 1.68
C PHE A 13 5.69 21.93 1.44
N TYR A 14 5.46 22.93 0.59
CA TYR A 14 6.40 24.02 0.35
C TYR A 14 6.00 25.22 1.20
N LYS A 15 6.90 25.69 2.07
CA LYS A 15 6.69 26.82 3.00
C LYS A 15 5.30 26.79 3.65
N PRO A 16 4.96 25.70 4.36
CA PRO A 16 3.68 25.61 5.06
C PRO A 16 3.55 26.75 6.07
N ASP A 17 2.39 27.39 6.08
CA ASP A 17 2.05 28.37 7.12
C ASP A 17 1.60 27.63 8.37
N THR A 18 2.54 27.45 9.30
CA THR A 18 2.29 26.77 10.57
C THR A 18 1.46 27.60 11.56
N GLU A 19 1.27 28.89 11.30
CA GLU A 19 0.54 29.81 12.20
C GLU A 19 -0.96 29.81 11.92
N SER A 20 -1.36 29.58 10.66
CA SER A 20 -2.77 29.53 10.24
C SER A 20 -3.55 28.32 10.75
N GLY A 21 -2.89 27.29 11.30
CA GLY A 21 -3.53 26.09 11.85
C GLY A 21 -4.06 25.08 10.82
N ASP A 22 -4.04 25.44 9.53
CA ASP A 22 -4.41 24.56 8.42
C ASP A 22 -3.34 23.51 8.07
N CYS A 23 -2.14 23.64 8.65
CA CYS A 23 -1.03 22.74 8.38
C CYS A 23 -1.06 21.47 9.26
N PRO A 24 -0.55 20.33 8.75
CA PRO A 24 -0.42 19.12 9.55
C PRO A 24 0.46 19.33 10.78
N THR A 25 0.12 18.68 11.88
CA THR A 25 0.88 18.79 13.13
C THR A 25 2.14 17.92 13.16
N ASP A 26 2.32 17.05 12.17
CA ASP A 26 3.42 16.09 12.04
C ASP A 26 4.42 16.50 10.95
N LEU A 27 4.51 17.79 10.63
CA LEU A 27 5.44 18.30 9.63
C LEU A 27 6.89 18.07 10.07
N ILE A 28 7.64 17.37 9.23
CA ILE A 28 9.08 17.12 9.36
C ILE A 28 9.81 17.96 8.32
N PRO A 29 10.78 18.81 8.70
CA PRO A 29 11.54 19.58 7.74
C PRO A 29 12.41 18.66 6.87
N LEU A 30 12.44 18.92 5.56
CA LEU A 30 13.34 18.26 4.62
C LEU A 30 14.40 19.25 4.14
N THR A 31 15.61 18.78 3.87
CA THR A 31 16.57 19.60 3.11
C THR A 31 16.14 19.68 1.66
N ASP A 32 16.50 20.77 0.99
CA ASP A 32 16.23 20.96 -0.42
C ASP A 32 16.86 19.82 -1.24
N GLU A 33 18.08 19.40 -0.90
CA GLU A 33 18.75 18.26 -1.55
C GLU A 33 17.94 16.97 -1.40
N HIS A 34 17.46 16.65 -0.19
CA HIS A 34 16.69 15.43 0.07
C HIS A 34 15.37 15.44 -0.72
N TYR A 35 14.68 16.59 -0.76
CA TYR A 35 13.47 16.71 -1.58
C TYR A 35 13.76 16.47 -3.08
N HIS A 36 14.84 17.05 -3.61
CA HIS A 36 15.22 16.86 -5.02
C HIS A 36 15.60 15.41 -5.31
N GLU A 37 16.33 14.75 -4.40
CA GLU A 37 16.65 13.32 -4.53
C GLU A 37 15.38 12.46 -4.60
N LEU A 38 14.40 12.70 -3.72
CA LEU A 38 13.11 12.00 -3.75
C LEU A 38 12.37 12.21 -5.07
N MET A 39 12.34 13.45 -5.58
CA MET A 39 11.68 13.77 -6.85
C MET A 39 12.39 13.12 -8.05
N GLN A 40 13.72 13.14 -8.07
CA GLN A 40 14.51 12.47 -9.12
C GLN A 40 14.32 10.95 -9.07
N GLY A 41 14.41 10.34 -7.89
CA GLY A 41 14.18 8.91 -7.74
C GLY A 41 12.77 8.50 -8.18
N HIS A 42 11.76 9.34 -7.95
CA HIS A 42 10.42 9.09 -8.47
C HIS A 42 10.36 9.12 -10.01
N VAL A 43 11.05 10.08 -10.64
CA VAL A 43 11.20 10.15 -12.10
C VAL A 43 11.95 8.92 -12.65
N ASP A 44 12.94 8.42 -11.92
CA ASP A 44 13.71 7.21 -12.25
C ASP A 44 12.91 5.91 -12.04
N GLY A 45 11.63 5.98 -11.69
CA GLY A 45 10.74 4.83 -11.52
C GLY A 45 10.73 4.22 -10.12
N LYS A 46 11.38 4.85 -9.15
CA LYS A 46 11.32 4.42 -7.74
C LYS A 46 10.03 4.91 -7.09
N TYR A 47 9.62 4.20 -6.05
CA TYR A 47 8.48 4.59 -5.24
C TYR A 47 8.94 5.39 -4.01
N ILE A 48 8.23 6.46 -3.69
CA ILE A 48 8.44 7.18 -2.43
C ILE A 48 7.60 6.49 -1.37
N GLU A 49 8.26 5.74 -0.49
CA GLU A 49 7.60 5.14 0.67
C GLU A 49 7.42 6.18 1.78
N HIS A 50 6.19 6.30 2.26
CA HIS A 50 5.81 7.22 3.32
C HIS A 50 6.02 6.56 4.69
N ARG A 51 6.93 7.09 5.51
CA ARG A 51 7.20 6.58 6.87
C ARG A 51 7.12 7.70 7.91
N LYS A 52 6.84 7.35 9.17
CA LYS A 52 6.80 8.30 10.29
C LYS A 52 8.11 9.06 10.50
N GLY A 53 9.24 8.46 10.15
CA GLY A 53 10.57 9.09 10.24
C GLY A 53 10.95 9.95 9.02
N GLY A 54 10.05 10.07 8.05
CA GLY A 54 10.29 10.78 6.79
C GLY A 54 10.12 9.89 5.55
N PRO A 55 10.00 10.51 4.37
CA PRO A 55 9.85 9.81 3.11
C PRO A 55 11.20 9.20 2.68
N VAL A 56 11.16 7.99 2.15
CA VAL A 56 12.33 7.28 1.63
C VAL A 56 12.06 6.73 0.24
N LEU A 57 13.09 6.70 -0.61
CA LEU A 57 12.99 6.03 -1.90
C LEU A 57 13.16 4.53 -1.72
N VAL A 58 12.27 3.77 -2.34
CA VAL A 58 12.36 2.33 -2.47
C VAL A 58 12.24 1.93 -3.92
N GLU A 59 12.96 0.88 -4.30
CA GLU A 59 12.82 0.30 -5.63
C GLU A 59 11.38 -0.17 -5.83
N HIS A 60 10.75 0.29 -6.91
CA HIS A 60 9.48 -0.30 -7.32
C HIS A 60 9.82 -1.65 -7.97
N ARG A 61 9.57 -2.75 -7.26
CA ARG A 61 9.76 -4.08 -7.87
C ARG A 61 8.72 -4.24 -8.96
N GLU A 62 9.15 -4.10 -10.22
CA GLU A 62 8.37 -4.55 -11.35
C GLU A 62 8.36 -6.07 -11.33
N TYR A 63 7.18 -6.66 -11.13
CA TYR A 63 7.00 -8.10 -11.22
C TYR A 63 7.02 -8.52 -12.69
N THR A 64 7.68 -9.63 -13.00
CA THR A 64 7.60 -10.17 -14.37
C THR A 64 6.19 -10.68 -14.66
N PRO A 65 5.79 -10.81 -15.94
CA PRO A 65 4.51 -11.41 -16.29
C PRO A 65 4.32 -12.80 -15.67
N GLU A 66 5.36 -13.62 -15.57
CA GLU A 66 5.27 -14.94 -14.93
C GLU A 66 5.01 -14.84 -13.42
N GLU A 67 5.66 -13.90 -12.73
CA GLU A 67 5.45 -13.67 -11.30
C GLU A 67 4.02 -13.17 -11.03
N LEU A 68 3.50 -12.27 -11.88
CA LEU A 68 2.11 -11.79 -11.79
C LEU A 68 1.10 -12.93 -12.02
N VAL A 69 1.35 -13.81 -12.99
CA VAL A 69 0.51 -15.00 -13.24
C VAL A 69 0.57 -15.95 -12.04
N ALA A 70 1.75 -16.20 -11.47
CA ALA A 70 1.89 -17.04 -10.30
C ALA A 70 1.12 -16.48 -9.09
N GLN A 71 1.17 -15.16 -8.88
CA GLN A 71 0.39 -14.49 -7.83
C GLN A 71 -1.12 -14.62 -8.06
N ALA A 72 -1.57 -14.47 -9.32
CA ALA A 72 -2.98 -14.60 -9.68
C ALA A 72 -3.50 -16.04 -9.48
N GLU A 73 -2.74 -17.04 -9.90
CA GLU A 73 -3.10 -18.46 -9.71
C GLU A 73 -3.07 -18.85 -8.23
N SER A 74 -2.12 -18.35 -7.44
CA SER A 74 -2.12 -18.55 -5.98
C SER A 74 -3.39 -18.00 -5.35
N ARG A 75 -3.73 -16.74 -5.66
CA ARG A 75 -4.94 -16.09 -5.11
C ARG A 75 -6.22 -16.81 -5.53
N LYS A 76 -6.29 -17.27 -6.77
CA LYS A 76 -7.41 -18.05 -7.29
C LYS A 76 -7.54 -19.38 -6.55
N ALA A 77 -6.44 -20.10 -6.32
CA ALA A 77 -6.45 -21.35 -5.58
C ALA A 77 -6.90 -21.16 -4.12
N GLU A 78 -6.45 -20.09 -3.45
CA GLU A 78 -6.88 -19.73 -2.09
C GLU A 78 -8.38 -19.48 -2.02
N LEU A 79 -8.92 -18.67 -2.94
CA LEU A 79 -10.36 -18.36 -2.99
C LEU A 79 -11.21 -19.60 -3.30
N LEU A 80 -10.72 -20.50 -4.18
CA LEU A 80 -11.41 -21.76 -4.46
C LEU A 80 -11.41 -22.69 -3.25
N ALA A 81 -10.28 -22.80 -2.53
CA ALA A 81 -10.20 -23.62 -1.32
C ALA A 81 -11.11 -23.09 -0.21
N GLU A 82 -11.20 -21.77 -0.05
CA GLU A 82 -12.14 -21.14 0.88
C GLU A 82 -13.60 -21.47 0.52
N ALA A 83 -13.96 -21.32 -0.75
CA ALA A 83 -15.30 -21.64 -1.24
C ALA A 83 -15.63 -23.13 -1.05
N GLU A 84 -14.71 -24.03 -1.36
CA GLU A 84 -14.88 -25.47 -1.13
C GLU A 84 -15.06 -25.81 0.35
N SER A 85 -14.32 -25.16 1.24
CA SER A 85 -14.46 -25.33 2.68
C SER A 85 -15.86 -24.95 3.19
N VAL A 86 -16.53 -24.00 2.54
CA VAL A 86 -17.91 -23.60 2.88
C VAL A 86 -18.94 -24.54 2.22
N ILE A 87 -18.73 -24.92 0.97
CA ILE A 87 -19.67 -25.73 0.19
C ILE A 87 -19.68 -27.18 0.66
N ALA A 88 -18.53 -27.78 0.94
CA ALA A 88 -18.41 -29.21 1.22
C ALA A 88 -19.24 -29.68 2.43
N PRO A 89 -19.29 -28.97 3.58
CA PRO A 89 -20.16 -29.31 4.69
C PRO A 89 -21.65 -29.25 4.32
N LEU A 90 -22.08 -28.20 3.61
CA LEU A 90 -23.48 -28.01 3.20
C LEU A 90 -23.92 -29.09 2.20
N ALA A 91 -23.09 -29.36 1.20
CA ALA A 91 -23.34 -30.43 0.22
C ALA A 91 -23.42 -31.81 0.90
N ARG A 92 -22.58 -32.06 1.91
CA ARG A 92 -22.64 -33.29 2.71
C ARG A 92 -23.92 -33.37 3.55
N ALA A 93 -24.37 -32.28 4.16
CA ALA A 93 -25.61 -32.26 4.94
C ALA A 93 -26.84 -32.55 4.06
N VAL A 94 -26.89 -31.98 2.84
CA VAL A 94 -27.94 -32.28 1.85
C VAL A 94 -27.91 -33.76 1.46
N LYS A 95 -26.74 -34.32 1.13
CA LYS A 95 -26.60 -35.74 0.76
C LYS A 95 -27.01 -36.70 1.89
N LEU A 96 -26.72 -36.35 3.13
CA LEU A 96 -27.08 -37.14 4.31
C LEU A 96 -28.53 -36.90 4.78
N LYS A 97 -29.31 -36.05 4.09
CA LYS A 97 -30.66 -35.61 4.51
C LYS A 97 -30.68 -35.04 5.93
N MET A 98 -29.56 -34.43 6.35
CA MET A 98 -29.39 -33.78 7.65
C MET A 98 -29.66 -32.27 7.57
N ALA A 99 -29.81 -31.72 6.36
CA ALA A 99 -30.31 -30.38 6.16
C ALA A 99 -31.80 -30.35 6.57
N THR A 100 -32.12 -29.63 7.64
CA THR A 100 -33.50 -29.30 8.02
C THR A 100 -34.03 -28.15 7.14
N ASP A 101 -35.30 -28.25 6.76
CA ASP A 101 -36.07 -27.27 5.96
C ASP A 101 -36.15 -25.90 6.65
#